data_AF-A0A674NQD9-F1
#
_entry.id   AF-A0A674NQD9-F1
#
_cell.length_a   1.000
_cell.length_b   1.000
_cell.length_c   1.000
_cell.angle_alpha   90.00
_cell.angle_beta   90.00
_cell.angle_gamma   90.00
#
_symmetry.space_group_name_H-M   'P 1'
#
loop_
_entity.id
_entity.type
_entity.pdbx_description
1 polymer ?
#
loop_
_entity_poly.entity_id
_entity_poly.type
_entity_poly.pdbx_seq_one_letter_code
_entity_poly.pdbx_strand_id
1 'polypeptide(L)'
;MANQLRERHQGLKKKYRELIDGDPSLPPEKRHQVNLAQLLGNSKEREKKLTEELKELNQRLTEAQGDNKLLRMTITRQRLGDEEVGARHFPAHEREDLVRQLERAGLQLEEAEHNVKAVTDELQDVKAERNVFREKACRLNVELNHVLGNREARVIDVDALCMENRYLHDRFGQLQEEVDLLKSNILKYKTALERRKNSGKPHAALSGVLSAKQVQETLLVERGCSLPATPQSISDLKSLATALLETIHEKNLVIQHQRHTNRILGNRVADLEKKLKTLEVSGLWSLPGVFPVGGLGRRPQLSGASITGNDCPHYKHI
;
A
#
# COMPACT_ATOMS: atom_id res chain seq x y z
N MET A 1 -3.33 43.25 43.77
CA MET A 1 -3.18 43.17 42.30
C MET A 1 -2.26 42.03 41.84
N ALA A 2 -1.02 41.91 42.34
CA ALA A 2 -0.09 40.85 41.88
C ALA A 2 -0.60 39.40 42.08
N ASN A 3 -1.25 39.10 43.20
CA ASN A 3 -1.79 37.76 43.48
C ASN A 3 -2.94 37.37 42.55
N GLN A 4 -3.85 38.30 42.24
CA GLN A 4 -4.94 38.07 41.28
C GLN A 4 -4.42 37.82 39.86
N LEU A 5 -3.34 38.49 39.47
CA LEU A 5 -2.69 38.26 38.17
C LEU A 5 -2.01 36.88 38.14
N ARG A 6 -1.40 36.47 39.26
CA ARG A 6 -0.76 35.16 39.42
C ARG A 6 -1.78 34.01 39.38
N GLU A 7 -2.93 34.18 40.04
CA GLU A 7 -4.03 33.22 39.98
C GLU A 7 -4.65 33.15 38.58
N ARG A 8 -4.88 34.28 37.92
CA ARG A 8 -5.34 34.29 36.51
C ARG A 8 -4.36 33.58 35.59
N HIS A 9 -3.06 33.83 35.76
CA HIS A 9 -2.03 33.18 34.98
C HIS A 9 -1.94 31.67 35.26
N GLN A 10 -2.05 31.24 36.52
CA GLN A 10 -2.10 29.82 36.86
C GLN A 10 -3.36 29.13 36.33
N GLY A 11 -4.51 29.80 36.40
CA GLY A 11 -5.77 29.33 35.84
C GLY A 11 -5.70 29.18 34.32
N LEU A 12 -5.13 30.16 33.60
CA LEU A 12 -4.88 30.05 32.16
C LEU A 12 -3.92 28.89 31.87
N LYS A 13 -2.80 28.80 32.59
CA LYS A 13 -1.81 27.72 32.40
C LYS A 13 -2.39 26.33 32.66
N LYS A 14 -3.39 26.22 33.53
CA LYS A 14 -4.12 24.97 33.78
C LYS A 14 -5.05 24.64 32.61
N LYS A 15 -5.87 25.60 32.16
CA LYS A 15 -6.76 25.45 30.99
C LYS A 15 -6.00 25.12 29.69
N TYR A 16 -4.86 25.77 29.46
CA TYR A 16 -4.01 25.49 28.29
C TYR A 16 -3.43 24.07 28.33
N ARG A 17 -3.07 23.56 29.51
CA ARG A 17 -2.61 22.17 29.65
C ARG A 17 -3.73 21.17 29.41
N GLU A 18 -4.94 21.42 29.92
CA GLU A 18 -6.10 20.57 29.67
C GLU A 18 -6.48 20.51 28.17
N LEU A 19 -6.33 21.62 27.44
CA LEU A 19 -6.56 21.68 25.99
C LEU A 19 -5.51 20.92 25.16
N ILE A 20 -4.26 20.86 25.63
CA ILE A 20 -3.14 20.19 24.93
C ILE A 20 -3.10 18.71 25.27
N ASP A 21 -3.27 18.37 26.56
CA ASP A 21 -3.01 17.03 27.07
C ASP A 21 -4.23 16.10 27.02
N GLY A 22 -5.45 16.60 26.78
CA GLY A 22 -6.68 15.79 26.65
C GLY A 22 -7.01 14.94 27.90
N ASP A 23 -7.96 14.01 27.79
CA ASP A 23 -8.35 13.11 28.89
C ASP A 23 -7.16 12.22 29.34
N PRO A 24 -6.70 12.32 30.61
CA PRO A 24 -5.58 11.55 31.14
C PRO A 24 -5.73 10.02 31.05
N SER A 25 -6.95 9.51 30.86
CA SER A 25 -7.24 8.08 30.79
C SER A 25 -6.88 7.41 29.46
N LEU A 26 -6.61 8.19 28.40
CA LEU A 26 -6.34 7.68 27.06
C LEU A 26 -4.84 7.73 26.69
N PRO A 27 -4.33 6.86 25.80
CA PRO A 27 -2.96 6.95 25.27
C PRO A 27 -2.73 8.25 24.48
N PRO A 28 -1.52 8.83 24.49
CA PRO A 28 -1.22 10.15 23.90
C PRO A 28 -1.61 10.27 22.42
N GLU A 29 -1.46 9.19 21.64
CA GLU A 29 -1.87 9.12 20.23
C GLU A 29 -3.39 9.24 20.03
N LYS A 30 -4.19 8.67 20.94
CA LYS A 30 -5.66 8.75 20.88
C LYS A 30 -6.20 10.11 21.36
N ARG A 31 -5.47 10.80 22.25
CA ARG A 31 -5.87 12.14 22.74
C ARG A 31 -5.82 13.21 21.65
N HIS A 32 -4.75 13.22 20.85
CA HIS A 32 -4.62 14.16 19.75
C HIS A 32 -5.71 13.96 18.70
N GLN A 33 -6.09 12.71 18.42
CA GLN A 33 -7.19 12.39 17.51
C GLN A 33 -8.55 12.86 18.03
N VAL A 34 -8.84 12.65 19.33
CA VAL A 34 -10.08 13.12 19.96
C VAL A 34 -10.16 14.64 19.99
N ASN A 35 -9.07 15.33 20.35
CA ASN A 35 -9.00 16.80 20.35
C ASN A 35 -9.18 17.38 18.93
N LEU A 36 -8.56 16.77 17.92
CA LEU A 36 -8.73 17.18 16.52
C LEU A 36 -10.18 16.97 16.05
N ALA A 37 -10.78 15.83 16.37
CA ALA A 37 -12.17 15.53 16.02
C ALA A 37 -13.13 16.53 16.68
N GLN A 38 -12.90 16.90 17.94
CA GLN A 38 -13.68 17.90 18.65
C GLN A 38 -13.49 19.31 18.05
N LEU A 39 -12.26 19.70 17.69
CA LEU A 39 -11.99 20.98 17.04
C LEU A 39 -12.68 21.07 15.66
N LEU A 40 -12.63 19.99 14.88
CA LEU A 40 -13.32 19.89 13.59
C LEU A 40 -14.84 19.91 13.75
N GLY A 41 -15.39 19.23 14.76
CA GLY A 41 -16.82 19.27 15.09
C GLY A 41 -17.27 20.68 15.44
N ASN A 42 -16.55 21.35 16.34
CA ASN A 42 -16.81 22.74 16.73
C ASN A 42 -16.67 23.69 15.54
N SER A 43 -15.71 23.46 14.63
CA SER A 43 -15.57 24.26 13.41
C SER A 43 -16.78 24.12 12.48
N LYS A 44 -17.23 22.88 12.24
CA LYS A 44 -18.41 22.59 11.44
C LYS A 44 -19.69 23.15 12.05
N GLU A 45 -19.81 23.14 13.38
CA GLU A 45 -20.97 23.72 14.07
C GLU A 45 -20.98 25.26 13.95
N ARG A 46 -19.82 25.92 14.06
CA ARG A 46 -19.71 27.36 13.80
C ARG A 46 -20.04 27.70 12.35
N GLU A 47 -19.57 26.90 11.41
CA GLU A 47 -19.89 27.07 9.99
C GLU A 47 -21.41 26.98 9.77
N LYS A 48 -22.08 25.99 10.37
CA LYS A 48 -23.56 25.89 10.31
C LYS A 48 -24.26 27.13 10.87
N LYS A 49 -23.87 27.59 12.07
CA LYS A 49 -24.45 28.80 12.67
C LYS A 49 -24.26 30.04 11.79
N LEU A 50 -23.05 30.24 11.25
CA LEU A 50 -22.78 31.33 10.32
C LEU A 50 -23.61 31.22 9.03
N THR A 51 -23.83 30.01 8.51
CA THR A 51 -24.69 29.83 7.33
C THR A 51 -26.16 30.13 7.62
N GLU A 52 -26.64 29.84 8.82
CA GLU A 52 -28.00 30.18 9.27
C GLU A 52 -28.15 31.70 9.44
N GLU A 53 -27.17 32.35 10.09
CA GLU A 53 -27.12 33.82 10.22
C GLU A 53 -27.07 34.51 8.84
N LEU A 54 -26.29 34.00 7.88
CA LEU A 54 -26.25 34.53 6.52
C LEU A 54 -27.61 34.41 5.80
N LYS A 55 -28.34 33.31 6.00
CA LYS A 55 -29.69 33.14 5.44
C LYS A 55 -30.67 34.14 6.06
N GLU A 56 -30.64 34.29 7.38
CA GLU A 56 -31.48 35.25 8.10
C GLU A 56 -31.19 36.69 7.69
N LEU A 57 -29.92 37.07 7.56
CA LEU A 57 -29.50 38.39 7.09
C LEU A 57 -29.95 38.65 5.65
N ASN A 58 -29.81 37.68 4.76
CA ASN A 58 -30.31 37.81 3.38
C ASN A 58 -31.83 37.98 3.35
N GLN A 59 -32.57 37.21 4.15
CA GLN A 59 -34.02 37.38 4.25
C GLN A 59 -34.39 38.78 4.72
N ARG A 60 -33.79 39.27 5.80
CA ARG A 60 -34.01 40.63 6.31
C ARG A 60 -33.66 41.71 5.28
N LEU A 61 -32.60 41.49 4.48
CA LEU A 61 -32.23 42.40 3.40
C LEU A 61 -33.33 42.44 2.32
N THR A 62 -33.86 41.29 1.91
CA THR A 62 -34.93 41.22 0.91
C THR A 62 -36.23 41.87 1.39
N GLU A 63 -36.60 41.65 2.66
CA GLU A 63 -37.77 42.28 3.29
C GLU A 63 -37.60 43.80 3.34
N ALA A 64 -36.45 44.30 3.83
CA ALA A 64 -36.16 45.72 3.89
C ALA A 64 -36.13 46.40 2.51
N GLN A 65 -35.62 45.70 1.47
CA GLN A 65 -35.67 46.18 0.09
C GLN A 65 -37.12 46.27 -0.43
N GLY A 66 -37.96 45.29 -0.11
CA GLY A 66 -39.39 45.30 -0.42
C GLY A 66 -40.11 46.46 0.27
N ASP A 67 -39.87 46.67 1.56
CA ASP A 67 -40.42 47.78 2.33
C ASP A 67 -39.97 49.13 1.76
N ASN A 68 -38.69 49.27 1.40
CA ASN A 68 -38.18 50.50 0.80
C ASN A 68 -38.86 50.80 -0.55
N LYS A 69 -39.13 49.77 -1.36
CA LYS A 69 -39.89 49.89 -2.62
C LYS A 69 -41.32 50.37 -2.36
N LEU A 70 -42.01 49.78 -1.39
CA LEU A 70 -43.36 50.19 -1.00
C LEU A 70 -43.37 51.62 -0.45
N LEU A 71 -42.44 51.98 0.43
CA LEU A 71 -42.31 53.34 0.96
C LEU A 71 -42.07 54.37 -0.15
N ARG A 72 -41.18 54.08 -1.11
CA ARG A 72 -40.97 54.94 -2.28
C ARG A 72 -42.24 55.12 -3.09
N MET A 73 -43.00 54.04 -3.30
CA MET A 73 -44.28 54.10 -4.00
C MET A 73 -45.32 54.94 -3.23
N THR A 74 -45.42 54.74 -1.91
CA THR A 74 -46.35 55.49 -1.04
C THR A 74 -45.99 56.98 -0.96
N ILE A 75 -44.71 57.32 -0.80
CA ILE A 75 -44.24 58.72 -0.81
C ILE A 75 -44.53 59.36 -2.17
N THR A 76 -44.33 58.63 -3.27
CA THR A 76 -44.64 59.13 -4.62
C THR A 76 -46.14 59.38 -4.78
N ARG A 77 -46.98 58.44 -4.32
CA ARG A 77 -48.45 58.58 -4.34
C ARG A 77 -48.95 59.74 -3.48
N GLN A 78 -48.39 59.93 -2.29
CA GLN A 78 -48.77 61.04 -1.39
C GLN A 78 -48.32 62.40 -1.92
N ARG A 79 -47.22 62.48 -2.67
CA ARG A 79 -46.71 63.75 -3.23
C ARG A 79 -47.39 64.17 -4.52
N LEU A 80 -47.85 63.22 -5.33
CA LEU A 80 -48.35 63.48 -6.69
C LEU A 80 -49.87 63.31 -6.83
N GLY A 81 -50.56 62.78 -5.81
CA GLY A 81 -51.98 62.41 -5.93
C GLY A 81 -52.20 61.18 -6.81
N ASP A 82 -53.42 60.63 -6.81
CA ASP A 82 -53.76 59.37 -7.50
C ASP A 82 -53.73 59.46 -9.05
N GLU A 83 -53.56 60.66 -9.61
CA GLU A 83 -53.65 60.89 -11.06
C GLU A 83 -52.30 60.81 -11.81
N GLU A 84 -51.14 60.85 -11.13
CA GLU A 84 -49.85 60.96 -11.85
C GLU A 84 -48.68 60.17 -11.23
N VAL A 85 -48.93 59.03 -10.59
CA VAL A 85 -47.84 58.20 -10.00
C VAL A 85 -46.90 57.59 -11.08
N GLY A 86 -47.22 57.72 -12.37
CA GLY A 86 -46.41 57.23 -13.49
C GLY A 86 -45.79 58.28 -14.41
N ALA A 87 -46.15 59.56 -14.29
CA ALA A 87 -45.77 60.59 -15.27
C ALA A 87 -44.50 61.33 -14.84
N ARG A 88 -43.36 60.63 -14.72
CA ARG A 88 -42.08 61.32 -14.94
C ARG A 88 -42.02 61.64 -16.42
N HIS A 89 -42.26 62.90 -16.79
CA HIS A 89 -42.25 63.34 -18.18
C HIS A 89 -40.81 63.33 -18.73
N PHE A 90 -40.31 62.15 -19.04
CA PHE A 90 -39.16 62.00 -19.90
C PHE A 90 -39.57 62.39 -21.33
N PRO A 91 -38.71 63.07 -22.10
CA PRO A 91 -38.93 63.25 -23.52
C PRO A 91 -39.25 61.90 -24.19
N ALA A 92 -40.21 61.89 -25.13
CA ALA A 92 -40.70 60.66 -25.75
C ALA A 92 -39.57 59.79 -26.36
N HIS A 93 -38.53 60.43 -26.90
CA HIS A 93 -37.37 59.76 -27.48
C HIS A 93 -36.52 59.01 -26.43
N GLU A 94 -36.31 59.57 -25.23
CA GLU A 94 -35.56 58.88 -24.16
C GLU A 94 -36.33 57.66 -23.66
N ARG A 95 -37.67 57.75 -23.59
CA ARG A 95 -38.53 56.62 -23.24
C ARG A 95 -38.47 55.53 -24.30
N GLU A 96 -38.54 55.89 -25.58
CA GLU A 96 -38.41 54.94 -26.67
C GLU A 96 -37.04 54.25 -26.68
N ASP A 97 -35.95 54.98 -26.41
CA ASP A 97 -34.62 54.39 -26.37
C ASP A 97 -34.45 53.43 -25.20
N LEU A 98 -35.02 53.75 -24.03
CA LEU A 98 -35.06 52.84 -22.89
C LEU A 98 -35.91 51.58 -23.18
N VAL A 99 -37.05 51.73 -23.85
CA VAL A 99 -37.87 50.59 -24.28
C VAL A 99 -37.09 49.71 -25.26
N ARG A 100 -36.43 50.29 -26.27
CA ARG A 100 -35.58 49.55 -27.20
C ARG A 100 -34.42 48.83 -26.51
N GLN A 101 -33.82 49.44 -25.48
CA GLN A 101 -32.79 48.79 -24.67
C GLN A 101 -33.34 47.63 -23.85
N LEU A 102 -34.52 47.78 -23.26
CA LEU A 102 -35.19 46.71 -22.52
C LEU A 102 -35.61 45.55 -23.42
N GLU A 103 -36.12 45.82 -24.62
CA GLU A 103 -36.46 44.79 -25.61
C GLU A 103 -35.22 44.02 -26.05
N ARG A 104 -34.12 44.73 -26.36
CA ARG A 104 -32.84 44.09 -26.69
C ARG A 104 -32.29 43.25 -25.53
N ALA A 105 -32.34 43.78 -24.31
CA ALA A 105 -31.92 43.04 -23.13
C ALA A 105 -32.82 41.81 -22.86
N GLY A 106 -34.12 41.93 -23.13
CA GLY A 106 -35.08 40.83 -23.04
C GLY A 106 -34.75 39.70 -24.02
N LEU A 107 -34.50 40.04 -25.29
CA LEU A 107 -34.09 39.06 -26.30
C LEU A 107 -32.76 38.37 -25.93
N GLN A 108 -31.79 39.13 -25.42
CA GLN A 108 -30.51 38.57 -24.93
C GLN A 108 -30.70 37.63 -23.74
N LEU A 109 -31.65 37.94 -22.86
CA LEU A 109 -31.97 37.10 -21.71
C LEU A 109 -32.66 35.81 -22.14
N GLU A 110 -33.63 35.88 -23.07
CA GLU A 110 -34.26 34.70 -23.66
C GLU A 110 -33.25 33.80 -24.38
N GLU A 111 -32.35 34.39 -25.17
CA GLU A 111 -31.28 33.65 -25.85
C GLU A 111 -30.32 32.99 -24.84
N ALA A 112 -29.91 33.71 -23.80
CA ALA A 112 -29.08 33.17 -22.73
C ALA A 112 -29.79 32.04 -21.96
N GLU A 113 -31.09 32.16 -21.69
CA GLU A 113 -31.88 31.10 -21.07
C GLU A 113 -31.95 29.84 -21.94
N HIS A 114 -32.14 29.99 -23.25
CA HIS A 114 -32.10 28.89 -24.19
C HIS A 114 -30.73 28.22 -24.23
N ASN A 115 -29.65 29.00 -24.27
CA ASN A 115 -28.28 28.49 -24.25
C ASN A 115 -27.97 27.74 -22.94
N VAL A 116 -28.40 28.27 -21.79
CA VAL A 116 -28.23 27.60 -20.49
C VAL A 116 -28.98 26.27 -20.48
N LYS A 117 -30.20 26.21 -21.01
CA LYS A 117 -30.96 24.95 -21.13
C LYS A 117 -30.20 23.94 -22.00
N ALA A 118 -29.78 24.34 -23.20
CA ALA A 118 -29.03 23.47 -24.11
C ALA A 118 -27.75 22.89 -23.48
N VAL A 119 -26.93 23.75 -22.85
CA VAL A 119 -25.69 23.30 -22.18
C VAL A 119 -25.99 22.44 -20.95
N THR A 120 -27.11 22.68 -20.27
CA THR A 120 -27.54 21.83 -19.14
C THR A 120 -27.93 20.43 -19.61
N ASP A 121 -28.64 20.33 -20.73
CA ASP A 121 -29.01 19.05 -21.34
C ASP A 121 -27.77 18.29 -21.80
N GLU A 122 -26.85 18.95 -22.53
CA GLU A 122 -25.55 18.36 -22.91
C GLU A 122 -24.75 17.88 -21.69
N LEU A 123 -24.75 18.65 -20.59
CA LEU A 123 -24.08 18.26 -19.35
C LEU A 123 -24.72 17.00 -18.73
N GLN A 124 -26.04 16.84 -18.83
CA GLN A 124 -26.72 15.62 -18.36
C GLN A 124 -26.32 14.41 -19.19
N ASP A 125 -26.25 14.55 -20.50
CA ASP A 125 -25.82 13.48 -21.42
C ASP A 125 -24.38 13.05 -21.12
N VAL A 126 -23.45 14.01 -21.01
CA VAL A 126 -22.05 13.72 -20.65
C VAL A 126 -21.93 13.07 -19.26
N LYS A 127 -22.75 13.48 -18.30
CA LYS A 127 -22.79 12.83 -16.97
C LYS A 127 -23.28 11.39 -17.07
N ALA A 128 -24.30 11.12 -17.89
CA ALA A 128 -24.82 9.78 -18.11
C ALA A 128 -23.76 8.88 -18.77
N GLU A 129 -23.09 9.36 -19.82
CA GLU A 129 -21.99 8.65 -20.48
C GLU A 129 -20.85 8.34 -19.50
N ARG A 130 -20.42 9.34 -18.73
CA ARG A 130 -19.39 9.16 -17.69
C ARG A 130 -19.81 8.09 -16.68
N ASN A 131 -21.07 8.04 -16.28
CA ASN A 131 -21.56 7.02 -15.34
C ASN A 131 -21.47 5.62 -15.97
N VAL A 132 -21.86 5.46 -17.24
CA VAL A 132 -21.72 4.20 -17.98
C VAL A 132 -20.26 3.75 -18.04
N PHE A 133 -19.33 4.66 -18.34
CA PHE A 133 -17.90 4.34 -18.35
C PHE A 133 -17.36 3.99 -16.96
N ARG A 134 -17.82 4.68 -15.92
CA ARG A 134 -17.46 4.38 -14.53
C ARG A 134 -17.94 2.98 -14.13
N GLU A 135 -19.18 2.63 -14.44
CA GLU A 135 -19.73 1.30 -14.19
C GLU A 135 -18.97 0.21 -14.94
N LYS A 136 -18.63 0.46 -16.21
CA LYS A 136 -17.80 -0.43 -17.01
C LYS A 136 -16.43 -0.64 -16.38
N ALA A 137 -15.78 0.43 -15.92
CA ALA A 137 -14.50 0.36 -15.23
C ALA A 137 -14.61 -0.43 -13.91
N CYS A 138 -15.65 -0.20 -13.11
CA CYS A 138 -15.91 -0.97 -11.90
C CYS A 138 -16.09 -2.46 -12.19
N ARG A 139 -16.91 -2.82 -13.19
CA ARG A 139 -17.11 -4.22 -13.60
C ARG A 139 -15.82 -4.87 -14.06
N LEU A 140 -15.08 -4.21 -14.95
CA LEU A 140 -13.78 -4.71 -15.42
C LEU A 140 -12.79 -4.88 -14.28
N ASN A 141 -12.77 -3.97 -13.31
CA ASN A 141 -11.92 -4.07 -12.14
C ASN A 141 -12.31 -5.27 -11.27
N VAL A 142 -13.61 -5.55 -11.09
CA VAL A 142 -14.09 -6.75 -10.38
C VAL A 142 -13.63 -8.02 -11.10
N GLU A 143 -13.81 -8.10 -12.42
CA GLU A 143 -13.37 -9.25 -13.23
C GLU A 143 -11.85 -9.42 -13.19
N LEU A 144 -11.09 -8.33 -13.32
CA LEU A 144 -9.63 -8.34 -13.23
C LEU A 144 -9.18 -8.84 -11.86
N ASN A 145 -9.79 -8.37 -10.78
CA ASN A 145 -9.50 -8.85 -9.44
C ASN A 145 -9.84 -10.34 -9.30
N HIS A 146 -10.92 -10.81 -9.91
CA HIS A 146 -11.28 -12.23 -9.92
C HIS A 146 -10.23 -13.08 -10.65
N VAL A 147 -9.77 -12.64 -11.83
CA VAL A 147 -8.73 -13.31 -12.65
C VAL A 147 -7.37 -13.29 -11.96
N LEU A 148 -7.01 -12.18 -11.31
CA LEU A 148 -5.75 -12.04 -10.56
C LEU A 148 -5.75 -12.79 -9.21
N GLY A 149 -6.78 -13.59 -8.93
CA GLY A 149 -6.73 -14.58 -7.85
C GLY A 149 -7.39 -14.18 -6.53
N ASN A 150 -8.42 -13.34 -6.54
CA ASN A 150 -9.30 -13.13 -5.36
C ASN A 150 -10.21 -14.33 -5.07
N ARG A 151 -9.67 -15.57 -5.04
CA ARG A 151 -10.23 -16.62 -4.21
C ARG A 151 -9.84 -16.29 -2.76
N GLU A 152 -10.70 -15.47 -2.16
CA GLU A 152 -10.58 -14.86 -0.83
C GLU A 152 -9.52 -13.77 -0.76
N ALA A 153 -9.95 -12.59 -0.32
CA ALA A 153 -9.21 -11.37 -0.07
C ALA A 153 -7.80 -11.57 0.51
N ARG A 154 -6.84 -11.93 -0.34
CA ARG A 154 -5.42 -11.90 -0.04
C ARG A 154 -4.86 -10.67 -0.71
N VAL A 155 -4.61 -9.66 0.09
CA VAL A 155 -3.81 -8.50 -0.31
C VAL A 155 -2.51 -9.05 -0.89
N ILE A 156 -2.29 -8.80 -2.18
CA ILE A 156 -1.05 -9.18 -2.85
C ILE A 156 0.04 -8.30 -2.24
N ASP A 157 0.93 -8.91 -1.46
CA ASP A 157 2.12 -8.25 -0.93
C ASP A 157 3.12 -8.04 -2.08
N VAL A 158 3.07 -6.84 -2.66
CA VAL A 158 3.93 -6.44 -3.77
C VAL A 158 5.41 -6.50 -3.37
N ASP A 159 5.74 -6.23 -2.11
CA ASP A 159 7.13 -6.30 -1.63
C ASP A 159 7.61 -7.74 -1.54
N ALA A 160 6.76 -8.68 -1.10
CA ALA A 160 7.06 -10.11 -1.13
C ALA A 160 7.30 -10.61 -2.57
N LEU A 161 6.47 -10.19 -3.53
CA LEU A 161 6.67 -10.54 -4.94
C LEU A 161 7.94 -9.92 -5.52
N CYS A 162 8.26 -8.67 -5.18
CA CYS A 162 9.51 -8.03 -5.59
C CYS A 162 10.74 -8.75 -5.01
N MET A 163 10.69 -9.18 -3.75
CA MET A 163 11.75 -9.96 -3.12
C MET A 163 11.91 -11.34 -3.78
N GLU A 164 10.81 -12.03 -4.06
CA GLU A 164 10.84 -13.32 -4.75
C GLU A 164 11.42 -13.17 -6.17
N ASN A 165 10.98 -12.16 -6.91
CA ASN A 165 11.46 -11.88 -8.25
C ASN A 165 12.98 -11.58 -8.25
N ARG A 166 13.46 -10.78 -7.29
CA ARG A 166 14.88 -10.52 -7.10
C ARG A 166 15.67 -11.79 -6.77
N TYR A 167 15.16 -12.59 -5.83
CA TYR A 167 15.77 -13.87 -5.45
C TYR A 167 15.87 -14.85 -6.63
N LEU A 168 14.82 -14.94 -7.44
CA LEU A 168 14.80 -15.81 -8.62
C LEU A 168 15.81 -15.34 -9.68
N HIS A 169 15.96 -14.02 -9.88
CA HIS A 169 17.00 -13.48 -10.78
C HIS A 169 18.41 -13.79 -10.28
N ASP A 170 18.68 -13.60 -8.98
CA ASP A 170 19.99 -13.91 -8.39
C ASP A 170 20.30 -15.42 -8.51
N ARG A 171 19.31 -16.27 -8.24
CA ARG A 171 19.44 -17.73 -8.38
C ARG A 171 19.66 -18.18 -9.82
N PHE A 172 18.96 -17.53 -10.77
CA PHE A 172 19.17 -17.78 -12.19
C PHE A 172 20.59 -17.39 -12.62
N GLY A 173 21.10 -16.25 -12.14
CA GLY A 173 22.48 -15.82 -12.37
C GLY A 173 23.50 -16.84 -11.87
N GLN A 174 23.35 -17.34 -10.63
CA GLN A 174 24.21 -18.39 -10.08
C GLN A 174 24.21 -19.66 -10.92
N LEU A 175 23.03 -20.13 -11.34
CA LEU A 175 22.92 -21.31 -12.20
C LEU A 175 23.58 -21.10 -13.57
N GLN A 176 23.48 -19.89 -14.12
CA GLN A 176 24.13 -19.55 -15.37
C GLN A 176 25.67 -19.59 -15.24
N GLU A 177 26.22 -19.06 -14.15
CA GLU A 177 27.65 -19.14 -13.83
C GLU A 177 28.12 -20.59 -13.66
N GLU A 178 27.36 -21.42 -12.95
CA GLU A 178 27.67 -22.85 -12.79
C GLU A 178 27.68 -23.58 -14.14
N VAL A 179 26.70 -23.30 -14.99
CA VAL A 179 26.63 -23.86 -16.35
C VAL A 179 27.87 -23.46 -17.16
N ASP A 180 28.29 -22.21 -17.10
CA ASP A 180 29.44 -21.74 -17.87
C ASP A 180 30.77 -22.27 -17.31
N LEU A 181 30.88 -22.44 -15.99
CA LEU A 181 31.99 -23.14 -15.35
C LEU A 181 32.06 -24.60 -15.81
N LEU A 182 30.93 -25.31 -15.83
CA LEU A 182 30.84 -26.69 -16.29
C LEU A 182 31.20 -26.83 -17.76
N LYS A 183 30.71 -25.94 -18.63
CA LYS A 183 31.10 -25.90 -20.06
C LYS A 183 32.61 -25.71 -20.21
N SER A 184 33.22 -24.80 -19.44
CA SER A 184 34.68 -24.58 -19.43
C SER A 184 35.43 -25.83 -18.98
N ASN A 185 34.97 -26.50 -17.93
CA ASN A 185 35.58 -27.75 -17.44
C ASN A 185 35.46 -28.89 -18.46
N ILE A 186 34.29 -29.06 -19.08
CA ILE A 186 34.09 -30.03 -20.18
C ILE A 186 35.07 -29.75 -21.32
N LEU A 187 35.24 -28.49 -21.72
CA LEU A 187 36.18 -28.11 -22.77
C LEU A 187 37.63 -28.45 -22.39
N LYS A 188 38.03 -28.17 -21.14
CA LYS A 188 39.35 -28.54 -20.61
C LYS A 188 39.57 -30.06 -20.65
N TYR A 189 38.61 -30.85 -20.18
CA TYR A 189 38.71 -32.32 -20.19
C TYR A 189 38.74 -32.89 -21.60
N LYS A 190 37.91 -32.37 -22.52
CA LYS A 190 37.95 -32.75 -23.93
C LYS A 190 39.32 -32.47 -24.54
N THR A 191 39.90 -31.30 -24.26
CA THR A 191 41.23 -30.93 -24.76
C THR A 191 42.32 -31.84 -24.18
N ALA A 192 42.25 -32.19 -22.90
CA ALA A 192 43.20 -33.11 -22.26
C ALA A 192 43.09 -34.54 -22.83
N LEU A 193 41.88 -35.00 -23.13
CA LEU A 193 41.62 -36.29 -23.74
C LEU A 193 42.18 -36.37 -25.16
N GLU A 194 41.96 -35.34 -25.99
CA GLU A 194 42.51 -35.27 -27.35
C GLU A 194 44.04 -35.17 -27.36
N ARG A 195 44.65 -34.46 -26.39
CA ARG A 195 46.13 -34.46 -26.23
C ARG A 195 46.69 -35.84 -25.92
N ARG A 196 45.98 -36.65 -25.11
CA ARG A 196 46.37 -38.03 -24.81
C ARG A 196 46.20 -38.95 -26.03
N LYS A 197 45.15 -38.72 -26.83
CA LYS A 197 44.90 -39.45 -28.08
C LYS A 197 45.96 -39.16 -29.15
N ASN A 198 46.50 -37.93 -29.17
CA ASN A 198 47.51 -37.50 -30.13
C ASN A 198 48.96 -37.76 -29.67
N SER A 199 49.19 -38.09 -28.40
CA SER A 199 50.48 -38.61 -27.91
C SER A 199 50.56 -40.12 -28.17
N GLY A 200 50.79 -40.52 -29.43
CA GLY A 200 50.77 -41.90 -29.89
C GLY A 200 51.89 -42.79 -29.36
N LYS A 201 51.84 -43.20 -28.08
CA LYS A 201 52.60 -44.35 -27.57
C LYS A 201 51.68 -45.34 -26.85
N PRO A 202 51.54 -46.58 -27.34
CA PRO A 202 50.80 -47.62 -26.65
C PRO A 202 51.70 -48.25 -25.59
N HIS A 203 51.74 -47.68 -24.38
CA HIS A 203 52.14 -48.49 -23.22
C HIS A 203 50.92 -49.26 -22.74
N ALA A 204 50.75 -50.44 -23.33
CA ALA A 204 49.97 -51.53 -22.74
C ALA A 204 50.71 -52.02 -21.49
N ALA A 205 50.56 -51.31 -20.38
CA ALA A 205 50.73 -51.79 -19.01
C ALA A 205 50.46 -50.61 -18.05
N LEU A 206 49.42 -50.75 -17.22
CA LEU A 206 49.33 -50.12 -15.89
C LEU A 206 49.15 -48.58 -15.82
N SER A 207 48.16 -48.00 -16.51
CA SER A 207 47.69 -46.64 -16.20
C SER A 207 46.28 -46.62 -15.59
N GLY A 208 46.23 -47.02 -14.32
CA GLY A 208 45.34 -46.56 -13.24
C GLY A 208 44.12 -45.68 -13.55
N VAL A 209 43.00 -46.30 -13.91
CA VAL A 209 41.70 -45.99 -13.31
C VAL A 209 41.04 -47.32 -13.00
N LEU A 210 41.31 -47.86 -11.81
CA LEU A 210 40.57 -49.02 -11.33
C LEU A 210 39.14 -48.57 -11.04
N SER A 211 38.17 -49.24 -11.67
CA SER A 211 36.75 -49.05 -11.35
C SER A 211 36.50 -49.35 -9.88
N ALA A 212 35.57 -48.64 -9.23
CA ALA A 212 35.21 -48.88 -7.82
C ALA A 212 34.88 -50.36 -7.55
N LYS A 213 34.31 -51.07 -8.54
CA LYS A 213 34.08 -52.52 -8.47
C LYS A 213 35.38 -53.33 -8.48
N GLN A 214 36.35 -52.97 -9.32
CA GLN A 214 37.65 -53.64 -9.38
C GLN A 214 38.47 -53.41 -8.11
N VAL A 215 38.39 -52.21 -7.52
CA VAL A 215 39.02 -51.92 -6.22
C VAL A 215 38.40 -52.78 -5.11
N GLN A 216 37.06 -52.87 -5.07
CA GLN A 216 36.36 -53.69 -4.09
C GLN A 216 36.65 -55.18 -4.27
N GLU A 217 36.76 -55.66 -5.51
CA GLU A 217 37.09 -57.05 -5.83
C GLU A 217 38.53 -57.40 -5.46
N THR A 218 39.50 -56.48 -5.66
CA THR A 218 40.90 -56.67 -5.23
C THR A 218 41.07 -56.64 -3.71
N LEU A 219 40.22 -55.90 -2.98
CA LEU A 219 40.27 -55.84 -1.51
C LEU A 219 39.59 -57.04 -0.84
N LEU A 220 38.67 -57.72 -1.53
CA LEU A 220 37.96 -58.91 -1.03
C LEU A 220 38.73 -60.22 -1.23
N VAL A 221 39.78 -60.23 -2.06
CA VAL A 221 40.66 -61.39 -2.21
C VAL A 221 41.59 -61.45 -1.00
N GLU A 222 41.13 -62.17 0.04
CA GLU A 222 41.94 -62.59 1.19
C GLU A 222 43.13 -63.45 0.72
N ARG A 223 44.22 -62.80 0.35
CA ARG A 223 45.56 -63.38 0.44
C ARG A 223 46.40 -62.36 1.20
N GLY A 224 47.07 -62.80 2.26
CA GLY A 224 48.01 -61.97 3.01
C GLY A 224 48.97 -61.28 2.04
N CYS A 225 48.77 -59.98 1.85
CA CYS A 225 49.48 -59.18 0.87
C CYS A 225 50.89 -58.84 1.39
N SER A 226 51.88 -59.69 1.12
CA SER A 226 53.24 -59.19 0.92
C SER A 226 53.33 -58.67 -0.52
N LEU A 227 52.86 -57.43 -0.73
CA LEU A 227 53.20 -56.69 -1.93
C LEU A 227 54.74 -56.63 -2.03
N PRO A 228 55.36 -57.00 -3.16
CA PRO A 228 56.79 -56.84 -3.31
C PRO A 228 57.11 -55.36 -3.09
N ALA A 229 58.03 -55.07 -2.17
CA ALA A 229 58.46 -53.72 -1.80
C ALA A 229 59.30 -53.09 -2.91
N THR A 230 58.72 -52.98 -4.11
CA THR A 230 59.29 -52.23 -5.21
C THR A 230 59.12 -50.73 -4.93
N PRO A 231 60.07 -49.88 -5.32
CA PRO A 231 59.95 -48.43 -5.12
C PRO A 231 58.68 -47.85 -5.77
N GLN A 232 58.18 -48.47 -6.85
CA GLN A 232 56.93 -48.08 -7.52
C GLN A 232 55.68 -48.39 -6.67
N SER A 233 55.56 -49.61 -6.11
CA SER A 233 54.41 -49.97 -5.26
C SER A 233 54.32 -49.12 -3.99
N ILE A 234 55.48 -48.73 -3.43
CA ILE A 234 55.55 -47.79 -2.29
C ILE A 234 55.11 -46.38 -2.71
N SER A 235 55.48 -45.92 -3.92
CA SER A 235 55.04 -44.63 -4.46
C SER A 235 53.52 -44.60 -4.69
N ASP A 236 52.97 -45.65 -5.29
CA ASP A 236 51.55 -45.76 -5.58
C ASP A 236 50.73 -45.80 -4.27
N LEU A 237 51.19 -46.57 -3.26
CA LEU A 237 50.60 -46.57 -1.92
C LEU A 237 50.63 -45.19 -1.25
N LYS A 238 51.74 -44.44 -1.37
CA LYS A 238 51.82 -43.06 -0.87
C LYS A 238 50.85 -42.12 -1.59
N SER A 239 50.69 -42.26 -2.90
CA SER A 239 49.70 -41.48 -3.67
C SER A 239 48.26 -41.82 -3.27
N LEU A 240 47.97 -43.10 -3.02
CA LEU A 240 46.65 -43.53 -2.58
C LEU A 240 46.35 -43.02 -1.15
N ALA A 241 47.33 -43.12 -0.24
CA ALA A 241 47.19 -42.63 1.12
C ALA A 241 46.97 -41.10 1.17
N THR A 242 47.69 -40.36 0.33
CA THR A 242 47.50 -38.89 0.20
C THR A 242 46.13 -38.54 -0.38
N ALA A 243 45.69 -39.22 -1.45
CA ALA A 243 44.35 -39.02 -2.02
C ALA A 243 43.23 -39.37 -1.02
N LEU A 244 43.39 -40.44 -0.23
CA LEU A 244 42.44 -40.79 0.83
C LEU A 244 42.42 -39.75 1.96
N LEU A 245 43.59 -39.23 2.36
CA LEU A 245 43.70 -38.15 3.35
C LEU A 245 43.04 -36.86 2.85
N GLU A 246 43.26 -36.47 1.60
CA GLU A 246 42.60 -35.32 0.96
C GLU A 246 41.09 -35.51 0.93
N THR A 247 40.61 -36.70 0.54
CA THR A 247 39.17 -37.01 0.52
C THR A 247 38.55 -36.93 1.93
N ILE A 248 39.26 -37.40 2.97
CA ILE A 248 38.81 -37.28 4.36
C ILE A 248 38.77 -35.81 4.78
N HIS A 249 39.77 -35.02 4.39
CA HIS A 249 39.84 -33.60 4.71
C HIS A 249 38.70 -32.82 4.06
N GLU A 250 38.42 -33.06 2.77
CA GLU A 250 37.28 -32.48 2.06
C GLU A 250 35.94 -32.86 2.72
N LYS A 251 35.74 -34.14 3.04
CA LYS A 251 34.50 -34.58 3.74
C LYS A 251 34.35 -33.92 5.11
N ASN A 252 35.45 -33.77 5.86
CA ASN A 252 35.43 -33.05 7.13
C ASN A 252 35.06 -31.58 6.95
N LEU A 253 35.57 -30.92 5.92
CA LEU A 253 35.23 -29.53 5.59
C LEU A 253 33.73 -29.40 5.25
N VAL A 254 33.18 -30.29 4.43
CA VAL A 254 31.74 -30.32 4.10
C VAL A 254 30.88 -30.50 5.35
N ILE A 255 31.25 -31.42 6.25
CA ILE A 255 30.54 -31.62 7.53
C ILE A 255 30.63 -30.36 8.40
N GLN A 256 31.79 -29.69 8.46
CA GLN A 256 31.94 -28.44 9.20
C GLN A 256 31.04 -27.33 8.66
N HIS A 257 31.01 -27.13 7.32
CA HIS A 257 30.09 -26.18 6.69
C HIS A 257 28.63 -26.53 6.99
N GLN A 258 28.25 -27.80 6.87
CA GLN A 258 26.88 -28.23 7.19
C GLN A 258 26.51 -27.95 8.65
N ARG A 259 27.41 -28.22 9.61
CA ARG A 259 27.20 -27.90 11.03
C ARG A 259 27.04 -26.40 11.24
N HIS A 260 27.84 -25.58 10.56
CA HIS A 260 27.74 -24.13 10.64
C HIS A 260 26.40 -23.62 10.09
N THR A 261 25.98 -24.09 8.91
CA THR A 261 24.69 -23.76 8.31
C THR A 261 23.53 -24.18 9.22
N ASN A 262 23.56 -25.40 9.75
CA ASN A 262 22.55 -25.88 10.70
C ASN A 262 22.50 -25.04 11.98
N ARG A 263 23.65 -24.51 12.44
CA ARG A 263 23.69 -23.60 13.60
C ARG A 263 23.02 -22.27 13.29
N ILE A 264 23.26 -21.69 12.10
CA ILE A 264 22.57 -20.45 11.67
C ILE A 264 21.06 -20.69 11.57
N LEU A 265 20.64 -21.79 10.93
CA LEU A 265 19.23 -22.15 10.83
C LEU A 265 18.60 -22.33 12.21
N GLY A 266 19.26 -23.06 13.12
CA GLY A 266 18.80 -23.24 14.49
C GLY A 266 18.63 -21.91 15.24
N ASN A 267 19.56 -20.97 15.10
CA ASN A 267 19.42 -19.63 15.70
C ASN A 267 18.21 -18.88 15.14
N ARG A 268 18.01 -18.90 13.81
CA ARG A 268 16.85 -18.24 13.18
C ARG A 268 15.53 -18.86 13.62
N VAL A 269 15.47 -20.19 13.74
CA VAL A 269 14.30 -20.90 14.28
C VAL A 269 14.04 -20.47 15.72
N ALA A 270 15.05 -20.43 16.58
CA ALA A 270 14.90 -19.97 17.96
C ALA A 270 14.42 -18.50 18.05
N ASP A 271 14.89 -17.63 17.17
CA ASP A 271 14.43 -16.23 17.10
C ASP A 271 12.98 -16.13 16.63
N LEU A 272 12.57 -16.96 15.66
CA LEU A 272 11.19 -17.05 15.22
C LEU A 272 10.28 -17.59 16.33
N GLU A 273 10.71 -18.62 17.06
CA GLU A 273 9.97 -19.15 18.22
C GLU A 273 9.79 -18.10 19.32
N LYS A 274 10.81 -17.26 19.58
CA LYS A 274 10.69 -16.15 20.53
C LYS A 274 9.69 -15.11 20.04
N LYS A 275 9.78 -14.68 18.78
CA LYS A 275 8.83 -13.73 18.18
C LYS A 275 7.41 -14.27 18.21
N LEU A 276 7.23 -15.57 17.94
CA LEU A 276 5.94 -16.24 18.01
C LEU A 276 5.34 -16.17 19.41
N LYS A 277 6.12 -16.54 20.44
CA LYS A 277 5.70 -16.44 21.83
C LYS A 277 5.33 -15.01 22.24
N THR A 278 6.09 -14.01 21.77
CA THR A 278 5.75 -12.60 22.02
C THR A 278 4.41 -12.22 21.37
N LEU A 279 4.17 -12.68 20.14
CA LEU A 279 2.92 -12.41 19.43
C LEU A 279 1.72 -13.11 20.08
N GLU A 280 1.89 -14.34 20.57
CA GLU A 280 0.88 -15.08 21.36
C GLU A 280 0.52 -14.33 22.66
N VAL A 281 1.52 -13.89 23.44
CA VAL A 281 1.29 -13.14 24.69
C VAL A 281 0.61 -11.80 24.45
N SER A 282 0.92 -11.15 23.32
CA SER A 282 0.31 -9.87 22.94
C SER A 282 -1.10 -9.99 22.33
N GLY A 283 -1.62 -11.21 22.14
CA GLY A 283 -2.94 -11.45 21.56
C GLY A 283 -3.07 -11.09 20.07
N LEU A 284 -1.95 -10.77 19.40
CA LEU A 284 -1.87 -10.40 17.98
C LEU A 284 -1.78 -11.63 17.05
N TRP A 285 -1.63 -12.82 17.63
CA TRP A 285 -1.59 -14.08 16.89
C TRP A 285 -2.63 -15.04 17.45
N SER A 286 -3.53 -15.51 16.59
CA SER A 286 -4.48 -16.57 16.90
C SER A 286 -4.50 -17.55 15.72
N LEU A 287 -4.28 -18.83 16.02
CA LEU A 287 -4.40 -19.91 15.04
C LEU A 287 -5.87 -20.04 14.61
N PRO A 288 -6.16 -20.11 13.31
CA PRO A 288 -7.50 -20.47 12.83
C PRO A 288 -7.82 -21.90 13.31
N GLY A 289 -8.73 -22.02 14.27
CA GLY A 289 -9.29 -23.33 14.68
C GLY A 289 -9.00 -23.81 16.10
N VAL A 290 -8.29 -23.06 16.95
CA VAL A 290 -8.20 -23.39 18.40
C VAL A 290 -8.77 -22.24 19.22
N PHE A 291 -10.03 -22.37 19.63
CA PHE A 291 -10.58 -21.55 20.70
C PHE A 291 -9.89 -21.98 22.01
N PRO A 292 -9.22 -21.07 22.76
CA PRO A 292 -8.76 -21.40 24.09
C PRO A 292 -9.99 -21.54 24.98
N VAL A 293 -10.27 -22.77 25.43
CA VAL A 293 -11.14 -23.01 26.58
C VAL A 293 -10.36 -22.55 27.81
N GLY A 294 -10.74 -21.39 28.36
CA GLY A 294 -10.33 -20.94 29.69
C GLY A 294 -9.65 -19.57 29.71
N GLY A 295 -10.40 -18.56 30.14
CA GLY A 295 -9.86 -17.23 30.44
C GLY A 295 -10.93 -16.15 30.40
N LEU A 296 -11.56 -15.90 31.55
CA LEU A 296 -12.55 -14.85 31.79
C LEU A 296 -12.06 -13.47 31.30
N GLY A 297 -12.83 -12.81 30.43
CA GLY A 297 -12.52 -11.45 29.99
C GLY A 297 -13.50 -10.88 28.98
N ARG A 298 -14.62 -10.34 29.46
CA ARG A 298 -15.63 -9.47 28.82
C ARG A 298 -15.52 -9.26 27.29
N ARG A 299 -16.50 -9.79 26.54
CA ARG A 299 -16.94 -9.19 25.28
C ARG A 299 -17.55 -7.81 25.55
N PRO A 300 -17.19 -6.75 24.81
CA PRO A 300 -18.08 -5.61 24.64
C PRO A 300 -19.23 -6.07 23.72
N GLN A 301 -20.46 -5.93 24.21
CA GLN A 301 -21.64 -5.97 23.34
C GLN A 301 -21.54 -4.80 22.36
N LEU A 302 -21.43 -5.11 21.06
CA LEU A 302 -21.78 -4.13 20.03
C LEU A 302 -23.29 -4.24 19.81
N SER A 303 -23.99 -3.32 20.46
CA SER A 303 -25.36 -2.93 20.16
C SER A 303 -25.50 -2.66 18.67
N GLY A 304 -26.57 -3.20 18.07
CA GLY A 304 -26.91 -2.98 16.68
C GLY A 304 -27.03 -1.51 16.32
N ALA A 305 -26.37 -1.15 15.23
CA ALA A 305 -26.72 0.01 14.42
C ALA A 305 -26.88 -0.51 12.99
N SER A 306 -28.13 -0.64 12.56
CA SER A 306 -28.50 -0.80 11.17
C SER A 306 -28.00 0.41 10.40
N ILE A 307 -27.04 0.22 9.50
CA ILE A 307 -26.69 1.22 8.48
C ILE A 307 -27.00 0.57 7.13
N THR A 308 -28.24 0.76 6.69
CA THR A 308 -28.56 0.81 5.26
C THR A 308 -27.94 2.09 4.71
N GLY A 309 -26.94 1.97 3.85
CA GLY A 309 -26.31 3.12 3.21
C GLY A 309 -25.25 2.65 2.23
N ASN A 310 -25.67 2.44 0.97
CA ASN A 310 -24.79 2.33 -0.18
C ASN A 310 -24.01 3.64 -0.30
N ASP A 311 -22.71 3.62 0.02
CA ASP A 311 -21.80 4.67 -0.41
C ASP A 311 -20.45 4.03 -0.79
N CYS A 312 -20.18 4.02 -2.10
CA CYS A 312 -18.89 3.65 -2.67
C CYS A 312 -17.84 4.73 -2.34
N PRO A 313 -16.62 4.38 -1.91
CA PRO A 313 -15.58 5.37 -1.64
C PRO A 313 -15.06 5.97 -2.96
N HIS A 314 -15.18 7.29 -3.07
CA HIS A 314 -14.50 8.10 -4.09
C HIS A 314 -12.99 8.11 -3.81
N TYR A 315 -12.21 7.45 -4.66
CA TYR A 315 -10.78 7.72 -4.79
C TYR A 315 -10.60 9.13 -5.35
N LYS A 316 -10.00 10.02 -4.54
CA LYS A 316 -9.43 11.29 -4.99
C LYS A 316 -8.06 10.99 -5.58
N HIS A 317 -7.89 11.24 -6.87
CA HIS A 317 -6.56 11.40 -7.47
C HIS A 317 -6.29 12.88 -7.71
N ILE A 318 -5.04 13.25 -7.36
CA ILE A 318 -4.33 14.46 -7.79
C ILE A 318 -4.19 14.42 -9.31
#